data_AF-A0A5R8MK54-F1
#
_entry.id   AF-A0A5R8MK54-F1
#
_cell.length_a   1.000
_cell.length_b   1.000
_cell.length_c   1.000
_cell.angle_alpha   90.00
_cell.angle_beta   90.00
_cell.angle_gamma   90.00
#
_symmetry.space_group_name_H-M   'P 1'
#
loop_
_entity.id
_entity.type
_entity.pdbx_description
1 polymer ?
#
loop_
_entity_poly.entity_id
_entity_poly.type
_entity_poly.pdbx_seq_one_letter_code
_entity_poly.pdbx_strand_id
1 'polypeptide(L)'
;MNNPQQHPHTGATPEKNMACLEAIIRQAEHDRQEHVDDLFRRLGRGERLAAVQVYDTLRAQTLCTWWMLVARHLEHADGGTLRPAQAVARFVSWIRPYATDPTPPNPTPPDPISLDPSQDGRMRGQDGERAFALAHLDHSLALIRQDAARTFLTQAETLVPACSPQQPPSASAGQEATA
;
A
#
# COMPACT_ATOMS: atom_id res chain seq x y z
N MET A 1 13.74 33.86 -40.51
CA MET A 1 13.64 32.39 -40.48
C MET A 1 13.27 31.97 -39.07
N ASN A 2 11.97 31.77 -38.80
CA ASN A 2 11.48 31.40 -37.46
C ASN A 2 11.45 29.88 -37.34
N ASN A 3 12.19 29.36 -36.37
CA ASN A 3 12.21 27.95 -36.01
C ASN A 3 11.10 27.72 -34.96
N PRO A 4 10.06 26.90 -35.21
CA PRO A 4 9.16 26.51 -34.14
C PRO A 4 9.87 25.48 -33.26
N GLN A 5 10.22 25.88 -32.04
CA GLN A 5 10.64 24.94 -30.99
C GLN A 5 9.51 23.94 -30.76
N GLN A 6 9.68 22.73 -31.28
CA GLN A 6 8.87 21.58 -30.89
C GLN A 6 9.25 21.22 -29.45
N HIS A 7 8.40 21.59 -28.50
CA HIS A 7 8.42 20.99 -27.18
C HIS A 7 8.11 19.49 -27.33
N PRO A 8 8.95 18.59 -26.80
CA PRO A 8 8.60 17.18 -26.81
C PRO A 8 7.43 16.97 -25.83
N HIS A 9 6.28 16.55 -26.35
CA HIS A 9 5.18 16.00 -25.55
C HIS A 9 5.61 14.65 -24.98
N THR A 10 6.47 14.67 -23.95
CA THR A 10 6.87 13.48 -23.21
C THR A 10 5.90 13.27 -22.05
N GLY A 11 4.68 12.85 -22.36
CA GLY A 11 3.70 12.39 -21.39
C GLY A 11 2.99 11.18 -21.95
N ALA A 12 2.95 10.07 -21.20
CA ALA A 12 2.17 8.90 -21.58
C ALA A 12 0.75 9.34 -21.92
N THR A 13 0.22 8.87 -23.06
CA THR A 13 -1.12 9.23 -23.49
C THR A 13 -2.15 8.77 -22.44
N PRO A 14 -3.20 9.55 -22.17
CA PRO A 14 -4.22 9.20 -21.16
C PRO A 14 -4.80 7.79 -21.31
N GLU A 15 -4.95 7.31 -22.55
CA GLU A 15 -5.43 5.96 -22.88
C GLU A 15 -4.46 4.85 -22.44
N LYS A 16 -3.14 5.07 -22.55
CA LYS A 16 -2.13 4.11 -22.08
C LYS A 16 -2.17 3.98 -20.55
N ASN A 17 -2.33 5.10 -19.84
CA ASN A 17 -2.41 5.08 -18.38
C ASN A 17 -3.69 4.37 -17.89
N MET A 18 -4.80 4.50 -18.62
CA MET A 18 -6.03 3.76 -18.34
C MET A 18 -5.86 2.26 -18.53
N ALA A 19 -5.31 1.82 -19.68
CA ALA A 19 -5.08 0.41 -19.94
C ALA A 19 -4.12 -0.23 -18.92
N CYS A 20 -3.06 0.50 -18.53
CA CYS A 20 -2.14 0.04 -17.49
C CYS A 20 -2.82 -0.05 -16.11
N LEU A 21 -3.65 0.93 -15.75
CA LEU A 21 -4.40 0.91 -14.49
C LEU A 21 -5.39 -0.27 -14.44
N GLU A 22 -6.15 -0.51 -15.52
CA GLU A 22 -7.05 -1.66 -15.61
C GLU A 22 -6.29 -2.98 -15.49
N ALA A 23 -5.12 -3.11 -16.12
CA ALA A 23 -4.30 -4.31 -16.00
C ALA A 23 -3.85 -4.55 -14.55
N ILE A 24 -3.45 -3.50 -13.83
CA ILE A 24 -3.06 -3.60 -12.41
C ILE A 24 -4.26 -4.02 -11.54
N ILE A 25 -5.43 -3.44 -11.76
CA ILE A 25 -6.65 -3.81 -11.02
C ILE A 25 -7.00 -5.28 -11.26
N ARG A 26 -7.02 -5.72 -12.52
CA ARG A 26 -7.32 -7.12 -12.87
C ARG A 26 -6.30 -8.09 -12.27
N GLN A 27 -5.02 -7.73 -12.26
CA GLN A 27 -3.98 -8.54 -11.62
C GLN A 27 -4.25 -8.66 -10.11
N ALA A 28 -4.55 -7.55 -9.43
CA ALA A 28 -4.83 -7.56 -8.00
C ALA A 28 -6.07 -8.39 -7.65
N GLU A 29 -7.11 -8.33 -8.48
CA GLU A 29 -8.31 -9.18 -8.34
C GLU A 29 -7.98 -10.67 -8.53
N HIS A 30 -7.18 -11.00 -9.55
CA HIS A 30 -6.75 -12.37 -9.82
C HIS A 30 -5.92 -12.94 -8.67
N ASP A 31 -4.90 -12.21 -8.22
CA ASP A 31 -4.02 -12.62 -7.12
C ASP A 31 -4.83 -12.86 -5.84
N ARG A 32 -5.74 -11.92 -5.51
CA ARG A 32 -6.64 -12.06 -4.35
C ARG A 32 -7.47 -13.33 -4.47
N GLN A 33 -8.07 -13.58 -5.65
CA GLN A 33 -8.92 -14.74 -5.86
C GLN A 33 -8.13 -16.04 -5.74
N GLU A 34 -6.94 -16.13 -6.35
CA GLU A 34 -6.06 -17.30 -6.28
C GLU A 34 -5.69 -17.64 -4.82
N HIS A 35 -5.25 -16.64 -4.04
CA HIS A 35 -4.88 -16.85 -2.65
C HIS A 35 -6.08 -17.24 -1.77
N VAL A 36 -7.24 -16.62 -1.98
CA VAL A 36 -8.47 -16.94 -1.24
C VAL A 36 -8.94 -18.36 -1.56
N ASP A 37 -8.91 -18.76 -2.84
CA ASP A 37 -9.30 -20.11 -3.25
C ASP A 37 -8.33 -21.17 -2.72
N ASP A 38 -7.02 -20.90 -2.72
CA ASP A 38 -6.02 -21.77 -2.08
C ASP A 38 -6.32 -21.96 -0.59
N LEU A 39 -6.58 -20.85 0.11
CA LEU A 39 -6.84 -20.85 1.55
C LEU A 39 -8.12 -21.64 1.88
N PHE A 40 -9.22 -21.40 1.15
CA PHE A 40 -10.47 -22.15 1.34
C PHE A 40 -10.35 -23.63 0.98
N ARG A 41 -9.64 -23.95 -0.11
CA ARG A 41 -9.38 -25.34 -0.51
C ARG A 41 -8.64 -26.11 0.57
N ARG A 42 -7.66 -25.49 1.23
CA ARG A 42 -6.88 -26.10 2.33
C ARG A 42 -7.74 -26.28 3.57
N LEU A 43 -8.48 -25.24 3.96
CA LEU A 43 -9.41 -25.32 5.09
C LEU A 43 -10.48 -26.39 4.88
N GLY A 44 -11.04 -26.50 3.67
CA GLY A 44 -12.02 -27.52 3.32
C GLY A 44 -11.49 -28.95 3.39
N ARG A 45 -10.16 -29.14 3.33
CA ARG A 45 -9.48 -30.43 3.51
C ARG A 45 -9.02 -30.67 4.94
N GLY A 46 -9.22 -29.71 5.85
CA GLY A 46 -8.68 -29.76 7.21
C GLY A 46 -7.14 -29.63 7.26
N GLU A 47 -6.52 -29.08 6.21
CA GLU A 47 -5.08 -28.83 6.18
C GLU A 47 -4.72 -27.68 7.13
N ARG A 48 -3.58 -27.78 7.81
CA ARG A 48 -3.04 -26.68 8.62
C ARG A 48 -2.57 -25.55 7.70
N LEU A 49 -3.00 -24.31 7.99
CA LEU A 49 -2.51 -23.12 7.31
C LEU A 49 -1.12 -22.74 7.82
N ALA A 50 -0.20 -22.51 6.89
CA ALA A 50 1.10 -21.92 7.17
C ALA A 50 0.96 -20.39 7.26
N ALA A 51 1.79 -19.75 8.11
CA ALA A 51 1.77 -18.30 8.28
C ALA A 51 1.99 -17.54 6.97
N VAL A 52 2.82 -18.07 6.06
CA VAL A 52 3.05 -17.49 4.72
C VAL A 52 1.78 -17.43 3.88
N GLN A 53 0.92 -18.46 3.94
CA GLN A 53 -0.35 -18.47 3.19
C GLN A 53 -1.31 -17.40 3.71
N VAL A 54 -1.37 -17.23 5.03
CA VAL A 54 -2.18 -16.18 5.66
C VAL A 54 -1.62 -14.80 5.31
N TYR A 55 -0.29 -14.64 5.38
CA TYR A 55 0.41 -13.41 5.01
C TYR A 55 0.11 -13.00 3.56
N ASP A 56 0.32 -13.90 2.60
CA ASP A 56 0.14 -13.64 1.17
C ASP A 56 -1.33 -13.31 0.86
N THR A 57 -2.27 -14.05 1.45
CA THR A 57 -3.71 -13.79 1.29
C THR A 57 -4.09 -12.40 1.81
N LEU A 58 -3.66 -12.04 3.02
CA LEU A 58 -3.97 -10.73 3.61
C LEU A 58 -3.32 -9.59 2.84
N ARG A 59 -2.09 -9.79 2.34
CA ARG A 59 -1.39 -8.82 1.49
C ARG A 59 -2.12 -8.62 0.17
N ALA A 60 -2.48 -9.69 -0.53
CA ALA A 60 -3.22 -9.63 -1.79
C ALA A 60 -4.62 -9.00 -1.61
N GLN A 61 -5.33 -9.36 -0.55
CA GLN A 61 -6.61 -8.75 -0.18
C GLN A 61 -6.47 -7.23 0.05
N THR A 62 -5.44 -6.81 0.78
CA THR A 62 -5.18 -5.39 1.07
C THR A 62 -4.90 -4.62 -0.22
N LEU A 63 -4.03 -5.14 -1.08
CA LEU A 63 -3.68 -4.54 -2.37
C LEU A 63 -4.91 -4.42 -3.29
N CYS A 64 -5.66 -5.51 -3.47
CA CYS A 64 -6.88 -5.51 -4.26
C CYS A 64 -7.88 -4.49 -3.72
N THR A 65 -8.06 -4.42 -2.40
CA THR A 65 -8.99 -3.46 -1.79
C THR A 65 -8.61 -2.02 -2.15
N TRP A 66 -7.33 -1.66 -2.05
CA TRP A 66 -6.90 -0.30 -2.41
C TRP A 66 -7.05 0.02 -3.89
N TRP A 67 -6.70 -0.91 -4.79
CA TRP A 67 -6.90 -0.70 -6.22
C TRP A 67 -8.38 -0.60 -6.60
N MET A 68 -9.26 -1.37 -5.95
CA MET A 68 -10.71 -1.25 -6.12
C MET A 68 -11.25 0.08 -5.62
N LEU A 69 -10.68 0.65 -4.54
CA LEU A 69 -11.05 1.99 -4.10
C LEU A 69 -10.63 3.07 -5.10
N VAL A 70 -9.47 2.91 -5.77
CA VAL A 70 -9.06 3.79 -6.88
C VAL A 70 -10.06 3.70 -8.03
N ALA A 71 -10.40 2.49 -8.46
CA ALA A 71 -11.36 2.24 -9.54
C ALA A 71 -12.72 2.89 -9.23
N ARG A 72 -13.25 2.63 -8.03
CA ARG A 72 -14.51 3.21 -7.57
C ARG A 72 -14.44 4.74 -7.52
N HIS A 73 -13.32 5.31 -7.12
CA HIS A 73 -13.15 6.77 -7.10
C HIS A 73 -13.19 7.37 -8.50
N LEU A 74 -12.63 6.68 -9.51
CA LEU A 74 -12.70 7.13 -10.91
C LEU A 74 -14.12 7.08 -11.47
N GLU A 75 -14.90 6.07 -11.11
CA GLU A 75 -16.29 5.94 -11.54
C GLU A 75 -17.21 7.02 -10.93
N HIS A 76 -16.94 7.44 -9.69
CA HIS A 76 -17.89 8.23 -8.89
C HIS A 76 -17.45 9.68 -8.60
N ALA A 77 -16.18 10.06 -8.82
CA ALA A 77 -15.71 11.41 -8.53
C ALA A 77 -15.96 12.37 -9.72
N ASP A 78 -16.54 13.54 -9.42
CA ASP A 78 -16.67 14.71 -10.29
C ASP A 78 -17.26 14.44 -11.68
N GLY A 79 -18.38 13.71 -11.76
CA GLY A 79 -19.14 13.55 -13.01
C GLY A 79 -18.36 12.86 -14.14
N GLY A 80 -17.40 12.00 -13.80
CA GLY A 80 -16.56 11.27 -14.77
C GLY A 80 -15.37 12.07 -15.31
N THR A 81 -15.03 13.23 -14.72
CA THR A 81 -13.98 14.12 -15.25
C THR A 81 -12.60 13.93 -14.60
N LEU A 82 -12.51 13.17 -13.50
CA LEU A 82 -11.24 13.03 -12.77
C LEU A 82 -10.25 12.17 -13.55
N ARG A 83 -9.06 12.72 -13.84
CA ARG A 83 -8.06 11.98 -14.61
C ARG A 83 -7.47 10.83 -13.77
N PRO A 84 -7.17 9.67 -14.36
CA PRO A 84 -6.59 8.50 -13.68
C PRO A 84 -5.40 8.82 -12.79
N ALA A 85 -4.48 9.64 -13.30
CA ALA A 85 -3.29 10.09 -12.57
C ALA A 85 -3.63 10.88 -11.30
N GLN A 86 -4.71 11.68 -11.30
CA GLN A 86 -5.13 12.45 -10.13
C GLN A 86 -5.74 11.56 -9.05
N ALA A 87 -6.57 10.58 -9.44
CA ALA A 87 -7.10 9.59 -8.50
C ALA A 87 -5.95 8.80 -7.86
N VAL A 88 -5.05 8.26 -8.69
CA VAL A 88 -3.87 7.54 -8.20
C VAL A 88 -3.02 8.41 -7.28
N ALA A 89 -2.73 9.67 -7.63
CA ALA A 89 -1.95 10.57 -6.78
C ALA A 89 -2.60 10.81 -5.40
N ARG A 90 -3.94 10.92 -5.34
CA ARG A 90 -4.67 11.04 -4.08
C ARG A 90 -4.48 9.81 -3.21
N PHE A 91 -4.64 8.61 -3.78
CA PHE A 91 -4.42 7.37 -3.04
C PHE A 91 -2.95 7.15 -2.66
N VAL A 92 -1.99 7.55 -3.49
CA VAL A 92 -0.56 7.57 -3.13
C VAL A 92 -0.33 8.42 -1.89
N SER A 93 -0.92 9.63 -1.82
CA SER A 93 -0.75 10.50 -0.64
C SER A 93 -1.33 9.89 0.64
N TRP A 94 -2.46 9.18 0.53
CA TRP A 94 -3.11 8.49 1.65
C TRP A 94 -2.36 7.22 2.10
N ILE A 95 -1.79 6.46 1.16
CA ILE A 95 -1.14 5.18 1.43
C ILE A 95 0.32 5.35 1.87
N ARG A 96 1.00 6.41 1.40
CA ARG A 96 2.43 6.65 1.68
C ARG A 96 2.82 6.55 3.16
N PRO A 97 2.07 7.11 4.13
CA PRO A 97 2.41 6.99 5.55
C PRO A 97 2.53 5.54 6.01
N TYR A 98 1.72 4.62 5.49
CA TYR A 98 1.77 3.21 5.87
C TYR A 98 3.06 2.52 5.46
N ALA A 99 3.78 2.99 4.45
CA ALA A 99 5.02 2.35 3.99
C ALA A 99 6.20 2.58 4.95
N THR A 100 6.15 3.65 5.74
CA THR A 100 7.20 4.08 6.67
C THR A 100 6.69 4.24 8.11
N ASP A 101 5.46 3.82 8.37
CA ASP A 101 4.86 3.83 9.70
C ASP A 101 5.80 3.11 10.67
N PRO A 102 6.08 3.67 11.87
CA PRO A 102 6.89 2.98 12.85
C PRO A 102 6.22 1.64 13.17
N THR A 103 6.94 0.54 12.92
CA THR A 103 6.46 -0.79 13.24
C THR A 103 6.22 -0.88 14.76
N PRO A 104 5.08 -1.44 15.21
CA PRO A 104 4.88 -1.70 16.63
C PRO A 104 6.07 -2.49 17.19
N PRO A 105 6.49 -2.24 18.44
CA PRO A 105 7.56 -3.01 19.04
C PRO A 105 7.23 -4.51 18.98
N ASN A 106 8.26 -5.35 18.83
CA ASN A 106 8.05 -6.79 18.85
C ASN A 106 7.38 -7.18 20.17
N PRO A 107 6.24 -7.89 20.12
CA PRO A 107 5.57 -8.34 21.33
C PRO A 107 6.55 -9.19 22.14
N THR A 108 6.85 -8.71 23.34
CA THR A 108 7.76 -9.38 24.27
C THR A 108 6.92 -10.25 25.20
N PRO A 109 7.30 -11.52 25.43
CA PRO A 109 6.58 -12.36 26.38
C PRO A 109 6.58 -11.67 27.76
N PRO A 110 5.50 -11.78 28.54
CA PRO A 110 5.50 -11.24 29.90
C PRO A 110 6.61 -11.89 30.73
N ASP A 111 7.37 -11.08 31.48
CA ASP A 111 8.45 -11.55 32.33
C ASP A 111 7.95 -12.59 33.35
N PRO A 112 8.62 -13.74 33.50
CA PRO A 112 8.19 -14.80 34.41
C PRO A 112 8.29 -14.41 35.91
N ILE A 113 8.83 -13.24 36.24
CA ILE A 113 9.21 -12.85 37.62
C ILE A 113 8.12 -12.01 38.31
N SER A 114 7.10 -11.51 37.61
CA SER A 114 6.00 -10.71 38.20
C SER A 114 4.70 -11.48 38.42
N LEU A 115 4.73 -12.81 38.31
CA LEU A 115 3.57 -13.66 38.57
C LEU A 115 3.48 -13.95 40.07
N ASP A 116 2.74 -13.09 40.79
CA ASP A 116 2.27 -13.37 42.13
C ASP A 116 1.47 -14.70 42.11
N PRO A 117 1.93 -15.76 42.79
CA PRO A 117 1.33 -17.09 42.72
C PRO A 117 -0.03 -17.19 43.43
N SER A 118 -0.53 -16.10 44.02
CA SER A 118 -1.74 -16.08 44.85
C SER A 118 -3.05 -15.81 44.10
N GLN A 119 -3.03 -15.51 42.79
CA GLN A 119 -4.25 -15.32 41.99
C GLN A 119 -4.43 -16.44 40.96
N ASP A 120 -5.44 -17.30 41.18
CA ASP A 120 -6.07 -18.25 40.24
C ASP A 120 -5.37 -18.40 38.87
N GLY A 121 -4.26 -19.13 38.86
CA GLY A 121 -3.32 -19.23 37.73
C GLY A 121 -3.87 -19.87 36.45
N ARG A 122 -5.12 -20.33 36.41
CA ARG A 122 -5.75 -20.90 35.20
C ARG A 122 -6.51 -19.89 34.36
N MET A 123 -7.17 -18.89 34.97
CA MET A 123 -7.89 -17.86 34.21
C MET A 123 -6.94 -16.77 33.69
N ARG A 124 -5.94 -16.40 34.49
CA ARG A 124 -4.94 -15.39 34.11
C ARG A 124 -3.99 -15.84 32.99
N GLY A 125 -3.70 -17.15 32.92
CA GLY A 125 -2.84 -17.74 31.89
C GLY A 125 -3.45 -17.66 30.48
N GLN A 126 -4.72 -18.01 30.34
CA GLN A 126 -5.41 -17.96 29.03
C GLN A 126 -5.63 -16.52 28.54
N ASP A 127 -5.95 -15.59 29.44
CA ASP A 127 -6.09 -14.17 29.09
C ASP A 127 -4.73 -13.55 28.70
N GLY A 128 -3.64 -13.98 29.36
CA GLY A 128 -2.27 -13.59 29.02
C GLY A 128 -1.80 -14.13 27.66
N GLU A 129 -2.02 -15.42 27.39
CA GLU A 129 -1.72 -16.05 26.09
C GLU A 129 -2.51 -15.41 24.96
N ARG A 130 -3.81 -15.13 25.18
CA ARG A 130 -4.65 -14.44 24.21
C ARG A 130 -4.15 -13.02 23.94
N ALA A 131 -3.85 -12.24 24.97
CA ALA A 131 -3.34 -10.88 24.80
C ALA A 131 -2.00 -10.86 24.04
N PHE A 132 -1.11 -11.80 24.34
CA PHE A 132 0.16 -11.96 23.64
C PHE A 132 -0.04 -12.36 22.17
N ALA A 133 -0.93 -13.31 21.89
CA ALA A 133 -1.27 -13.71 20.53
C ALA A 133 -1.86 -12.54 19.71
N LEU A 134 -2.76 -11.75 20.31
CA LEU A 134 -3.32 -10.55 19.67
C LEU A 134 -2.23 -9.52 19.37
N ALA A 135 -1.31 -9.27 20.29
CA ALA A 135 -0.19 -8.35 20.05
C ALA A 135 0.71 -8.81 18.89
N HIS A 136 0.95 -10.13 18.77
CA HIS A 136 1.64 -10.71 17.62
C HIS A 136 0.87 -10.50 16.31
N LEU A 137 -0.44 -10.68 16.33
CA LEU A 137 -1.28 -10.44 15.15
C LEU A 137 -1.28 -8.97 14.74
N ASP A 138 -1.40 -8.03 15.69
CA ASP A 138 -1.35 -6.59 15.40
C ASP A 138 -0.02 -6.19 14.77
N HIS A 139 1.09 -6.70 15.32
CA HIS A 139 2.42 -6.51 14.75
C HIS A 139 2.51 -7.08 13.33
N SER A 140 2.07 -8.33 13.11
CA SER A 140 2.07 -8.95 11.79
C SER A 140 1.19 -8.22 10.77
N LEU A 141 0.01 -7.75 11.16
CA LEU A 141 -0.89 -6.96 10.31
C LEU A 141 -0.27 -5.62 9.92
N ALA A 142 0.44 -4.97 10.84
CA ALA A 142 1.17 -3.73 10.53
C ALA A 142 2.25 -3.98 9.46
N LEU A 143 3.02 -5.07 9.57
CA LEU A 143 4.03 -5.45 8.57
C LEU A 143 3.41 -5.77 7.21
N ILE A 144 2.30 -6.53 7.18
CA ILE A 144 1.56 -6.85 5.94
C ILE A 144 1.10 -5.56 5.26
N ARG A 145 0.56 -4.61 6.04
CA ARG A 145 0.09 -3.32 5.53
C ARG A 145 1.24 -2.47 4.98
N GLN A 146 2.38 -2.43 5.66
CA GLN A 146 3.58 -1.75 5.16
C GLN A 146 4.05 -2.35 3.84
N ASP A 147 4.02 -3.67 3.72
CA ASP A 147 4.46 -4.37 2.50
C ASP A 147 3.52 -4.17 1.31
N ALA A 148 2.21 -4.23 1.57
CA ALA A 148 1.19 -3.83 0.61
C ALA A 148 1.39 -2.37 0.19
N ALA A 149 1.68 -1.45 1.13
CA ALA A 149 1.90 -0.03 0.83
C ALA A 149 3.08 0.16 -0.13
N ARG A 150 4.23 -0.48 0.15
CA ARG A 150 5.39 -0.42 -0.75
C ARG A 150 5.03 -0.93 -2.15
N THR A 151 4.35 -2.06 -2.24
CA THR A 151 3.95 -2.66 -3.52
C THR A 151 3.00 -1.74 -4.31
N PHE A 152 1.98 -1.18 -3.64
CA PHE A 152 1.06 -0.23 -4.25
C PHE A 152 1.79 1.00 -4.78
N LEU A 153 2.70 1.58 -4.00
CA LEU A 153 3.45 2.78 -4.39
C LEU A 153 4.35 2.51 -5.61
N THR A 154 5.07 1.37 -5.62
CA THR A 154 5.88 0.96 -6.77
C THR A 154 5.03 0.77 -8.03
N GLN A 155 3.85 0.15 -7.91
CA GLN A 155 2.92 0.02 -9.04
C GLN A 155 2.39 1.39 -9.50
N ALA A 156 2.05 2.29 -8.56
CA ALA A 156 1.55 3.63 -8.87
C ALA A 156 2.58 4.52 -9.59
N GLU A 157 3.87 4.37 -9.29
CA GLU A 157 4.97 5.06 -9.99
C GLU A 157 5.01 4.74 -11.49
N THR A 158 4.54 3.56 -11.90
CA THR A 158 4.44 3.20 -13.32
C THR A 158 3.32 3.94 -14.05
N LEU A 159 2.32 4.44 -13.32
CA LEU A 159 1.13 5.11 -13.85
C LEU A 159 1.26 6.64 -13.84
N VAL A 160 2.03 7.17 -12.90
CA VAL A 160 2.33 8.60 -12.79
C VAL A 160 3.83 8.75 -12.88
N PRO A 161 4.39 9.08 -14.07
CA PRO A 161 5.79 9.47 -14.14
C PRO A 161 5.99 10.60 -13.15
N ALA A 162 6.95 10.44 -12.24
CA ALA A 162 7.26 11.45 -11.24
C ALA A 162 7.28 12.83 -11.91
N CYS A 163 6.41 13.74 -11.47
CA CYS A 163 6.59 15.15 -11.76
C CYS A 163 8.04 15.47 -11.42
N SER A 164 8.78 15.98 -12.40
CA SER A 164 10.21 16.24 -12.31
C SER A 164 10.59 16.83 -10.95
N PRO A 165 11.72 16.42 -10.36
CA PRO A 165 12.21 17.11 -9.18
C PRO A 165 12.30 18.59 -9.53
N GLN A 166 11.72 19.42 -8.67
CA GLN A 166 11.80 20.89 -8.70
C GLN A 166 13.09 21.34 -9.38
N GLN A 167 12.95 21.94 -10.55
CA GLN A 167 14.02 22.69 -11.18
C GLN A 167 14.49 23.71 -10.14
N PRO A 168 15.76 23.69 -9.71
CA PRO A 168 16.25 24.67 -8.75
C PRO A 168 16.01 26.07 -9.31
N PRO A 169 15.66 27.06 -8.47
CA PRO A 169 15.36 28.40 -8.95
C PRO A 169 16.52 28.87 -9.81
N SER A 170 16.24 29.15 -11.08
CA SER A 170 17.18 29.80 -11.98
C SER A 170 17.67 31.05 -11.26
N ALA A 171 18.96 31.08 -10.92
CA ALA A 171 19.62 32.28 -10.48
C ALA A 171 19.47 33.30 -11.60
N SER A 172 18.53 34.23 -11.41
CA SER A 172 18.42 35.43 -12.21
C SER A 172 19.64 36.27 -11.86
N ALA A 173 20.73 36.05 -12.60
CA ALA A 173 21.87 36.97 -12.57
C ALA A 173 21.34 38.29 -13.13
N GLY A 174 21.14 39.23 -12.21
CA GLY A 174 20.66 40.57 -12.49
C GLY A 174 21.50 41.22 -13.57
N GLN A 175 20.78 41.92 -14.45
CA GLN A 175 21.33 43.06 -15.17
C GLN A 175 21.92 44.04 -14.14
N GLU A 176 23.23 44.27 -14.18
CA GLU A 176 23.79 45.55 -13.80
C GLU A 176 24.42 46.16 -15.05
N ALA A 177 23.69 47.11 -15.63
CA ALA A 177 24.23 48.13 -16.50
C ALA A 177 24.62 49.32 -15.63
N THR A 178 25.92 49.63 -15.55
CA THR A 178 26.54 50.90 -15.13
C THR A 178 28.05 50.69 -15.32
N ALA A 179 28.84 51.57 -15.95
CA ALA A 179 28.67 52.91 -16.48
C ALA A 179 29.64 53.09 -17.66
#